data_AF-A0A7W7HLX4-F1
#
_entry.id   AF-A0A7W7HLX4-F1
#
_cell.length_a   1.000
_cell.length_b   1.000
_cell.length_c   1.000
_cell.angle_alpha   90.00
_cell.angle_beta   90.00
_cell.angle_gamma   90.00
#
_symmetry.space_group_name_H-M   'P 1'
#
loop_
_entity.id
_entity.type
_entity.pdbx_description
1 polymer ?
#
loop_
_entity_poly.entity_id
_entity_poly.type
_entity_poly.pdbx_seq_one_letter_code
_entity_poly.pdbx_strand_id
1 'polypeptide(L)'
;MDPSEPHDDLLPTILSICEDFFAHTSPAVHRELDTLLKARAISGGPGWLIDMLALTRLRLQNADEPARTMAADQSAVKTRGD
;
A
#
# COMPACT_ATOMS: atom_id res chain seq x y z
N MET A 1 -22.37 -3.22 -13.43
CA MET A 1 -21.17 -2.95 -12.62
C MET A 1 -21.29 -3.88 -11.43
N ASP A 2 -20.50 -4.94 -11.44
CA ASP A 2 -20.55 -6.00 -10.43
C ASP A 2 -19.84 -5.50 -9.17
N PRO A 3 -20.48 -5.45 -7.98
CA PRO A 3 -19.86 -5.00 -6.74
C PRO A 3 -18.81 -5.99 -6.17
N SER A 4 -18.50 -7.07 -6.90
CA SER A 4 -17.67 -8.20 -6.45
C SER A 4 -16.22 -8.16 -6.95
N GLU A 5 -15.79 -7.09 -7.64
CA GLU A 5 -14.36 -6.94 -7.97
C GLU A 5 -13.55 -6.71 -6.69
N PRO A 6 -12.50 -7.51 -6.45
CA PRO A 6 -11.75 -7.47 -5.20
C PRO A 6 -11.12 -6.09 -5.07
N HIS A 7 -11.62 -5.33 -4.09
CA HIS A 7 -10.98 -4.10 -3.62
C HIS A 7 -9.63 -4.36 -2.93
N ASP A 8 -9.18 -5.62 -2.91
CA ASP A 8 -7.93 -6.08 -2.28
C ASP A 8 -6.71 -5.31 -2.81
N ASP A 9 -6.75 -4.86 -4.08
CA ASP A 9 -5.65 -4.09 -4.68
C ASP A 9 -5.80 -2.55 -4.52
N LEU A 10 -6.97 -2.04 -4.09
CA LEU A 10 -7.22 -0.59 -4.04
C LEU A 10 -6.34 0.13 -3.03
N LEU A 11 -6.17 -0.43 -1.82
CA LEU A 11 -5.37 0.18 -0.78
C LEU A 11 -3.87 0.22 -1.15
N PRO A 12 -3.25 -0.88 -1.63
CA PRO A 12 -1.90 -0.83 -2.21
C PRO A 12 -1.74 0.21 -3.32
N THR A 13 -2.73 0.37 -4.21
CA THR A 13 -2.72 1.39 -5.26
C THR A 13 -2.73 2.81 -4.69
N ILE A 14 -3.60 3.11 -3.72
CA ILE A 14 -3.67 4.43 -3.08
C ILE A 14 -2.34 4.79 -2.40
N LEU A 15 -1.74 3.83 -1.69
CA LEU A 15 -0.45 4.04 -1.03
C LEU A 15 0.65 4.37 -2.04
N SER A 16 0.70 3.67 -3.17
CA SER A 16 1.64 3.95 -4.26
C SER A 16 1.46 5.36 -4.83
N ILE A 17 0.20 5.81 -5.03
CA ILE A 17 -0.08 7.16 -5.53
C ILE A 17 0.41 8.21 -4.54
N CYS A 18 0.22 7.99 -3.23
CA CYS A 18 0.72 8.89 -2.20
C CYS A 18 2.25 8.93 -2.17
N GLU A 19 2.93 7.78 -2.25
CA GLU A 19 4.39 7.69 -2.37
C GLU A 19 4.89 8.53 -3.55
N ASP A 20 4.35 8.29 -4.75
CA ASP A 20 4.74 8.98 -5.98
C ASP A 20 4.49 10.49 -5.90
N PHE A 21 3.32 10.89 -5.37
CA PHE A 21 3.00 12.31 -5.21
C PHE A 21 4.03 12.99 -4.32
N PHE A 22 4.27 12.46 -3.11
CA PHE A 22 5.20 13.09 -2.17
C PHE A 22 6.65 13.02 -2.63
N ALA A 23 7.05 12.01 -3.41
CA ALA A 23 8.40 11.94 -3.99
C ALA A 23 8.67 13.05 -5.03
N HIS A 24 7.63 13.54 -5.71
CA HIS A 24 7.77 14.49 -6.83
C HIS A 24 7.25 15.91 -6.53
N THR A 25 6.66 16.14 -5.37
CA THR A 25 6.20 17.49 -4.98
C THR A 25 7.35 18.47 -4.78
N SER A 26 7.05 19.76 -4.94
CA SER A 26 8.03 20.82 -4.76
C SER A 26 8.54 20.93 -3.30
N PRO A 27 9.71 21.56 -3.07
CA PRO A 27 10.21 21.82 -1.72
C PRO A 27 9.26 22.66 -0.85
N ALA A 28 8.41 23.49 -1.44
CA ALA A 28 7.41 24.27 -0.69
C ALA A 28 6.37 23.34 -0.04
N VAL A 29 5.87 22.36 -0.80
CA VAL A 29 4.92 21.35 -0.31
C VAL A 29 5.57 20.48 0.76
N HIS A 30 6.84 20.10 0.61
CA HIS A 30 7.57 19.37 1.65
C HIS A 30 7.68 20.14 2.96
N ARG A 31 7.88 21.47 2.93
CA ARG A 31 7.92 22.30 4.15
C ARG A 31 6.56 22.41 4.83
N GLU A 32 5.48 22.54 4.05
CA GLU A 32 4.13 22.54 4.59
C GLU A 32 3.80 21.20 5.23
N LEU A 33 4.14 20.09 4.56
CA LEU A 33 3.98 18.74 5.09
C LEU A 33 4.79 18.53 6.37
N ASP A 34 6.05 18.98 6.41
CA ASP A 34 6.89 18.93 7.62
C ASP A 34 6.27 19.71 8.79
N THR A 35 5.68 20.87 8.52
CA THR A 35 4.97 21.67 9.52
C THR A 35 3.75 20.93 10.08
N LEU A 36 2.98 20.28 9.20
CA LEU A 36 1.81 19.48 9.60
C LEU A 36 2.22 18.27 10.44
N LEU A 37 3.28 17.56 10.05
CA LEU A 37 3.79 16.41 10.80
C LEU A 37 4.26 16.83 12.20
N LYS A 38 5.01 17.93 12.30
CA LYS A 38 5.46 18.49 13.59
C LYS A 38 4.30 18.90 14.49
N ALA A 39 3.25 19.50 13.93
CA ALA A 39 2.04 19.86 14.68
C ALA A 39 1.31 18.63 15.26
N ARG A 40 1.56 17.44 14.71
CA ARG A 40 1.05 16.15 15.20
C ARG A 40 2.07 15.37 16.05
N ALA A 41 3.17 16.01 16.47
CA ALA A 41 4.28 15.41 17.18
C ALA A 41 4.99 14.26 16.43
N ILE A 42 4.95 14.28 15.09
CA ILE A 42 5.69 13.36 14.23
C ILE A 42 7.01 14.02 13.82
N SER A 43 8.14 13.48 14.27
CA SER A 43 9.47 14.10 14.11
C SER A 43 10.26 13.63 12.89
N GLY A 44 9.76 12.65 12.12
CA GLY A 44 10.48 12.07 10.99
C GLY A 44 10.47 12.90 9.69
N GLY A 45 9.63 13.94 9.62
CA GLY A 45 9.48 14.78 8.43
C GLY A 45 8.91 14.05 7.20
N PRO A 46 8.94 14.69 6.01
CA PRO A 46 8.35 14.15 4.78
C PRO A 46 8.94 12.82 4.33
N GLY A 47 10.26 12.63 4.46
CA GLY A 47 10.94 11.39 4.06
C GLY A 47 10.45 10.18 4.86
N TRP A 48 10.32 10.34 6.18
CA TRP A 48 9.76 9.29 7.04
C TRP A 48 8.34 8.90 6.64
N LEU A 49 7.50 9.86 6.25
CA LEU A 49 6.13 9.56 5.81
C LEU A 49 6.15 8.69 4.54
N ILE A 50 6.98 9.04 3.56
CA ILE A 50 7.14 8.25 2.32
C ILE A 50 7.60 6.83 2.66
N ASP A 51 8.59 6.67 3.54
CA ASP A 51 9.07 5.37 3.98
C ASP A 51 7.97 4.54 4.67
N MET A 52 7.13 5.17 5.51
CA MET A 52 6.03 4.49 6.18
C MET A 52 4.92 4.08 5.22
N LEU A 53 4.63 4.87 4.18
CA LEU A 53 3.69 4.48 3.13
C LEU A 53 4.21 3.26 2.36
N ALA A 54 5.48 3.29 1.92
CA ALA A 54 6.13 2.18 1.23
C ALA A 54 6.19 0.91 2.09
N LEU A 55 6.54 1.04 3.37
CA LEU A 55 6.54 -0.08 4.31
C LEU A 55 5.15 -0.67 4.51
N THR A 56 4.13 0.18 4.60
CA THR A 56 2.73 -0.26 4.77
C THR A 56 2.26 -1.02 3.54
N ARG A 57 2.57 -0.51 2.34
CA ARG A 57 2.24 -1.19 1.08
C ARG A 57 2.93 -2.55 0.97
N LEU A 58 4.22 -2.64 1.30
CA LEU A 58 4.97 -3.90 1.30
C LEU A 58 4.34 -4.93 2.25
N ARG A 59 3.93 -4.49 3.45
CA ARG A 59 3.27 -5.37 4.43
C ARG A 59 1.95 -5.92 3.94
N LEU A 60 1.15 -5.10 3.24
CA LEU A 60 -0.12 -5.55 2.66
C LEU A 60 0.12 -6.59 1.56
N GLN A 61 1.09 -6.34 0.67
CA GLN A 61 1.46 -7.28 -0.39
C GLN A 61 1.92 -8.64 0.17
N ASN A 62 2.70 -8.64 1.26
CA ASN A 62 3.18 -9.88 1.88
C ASN A 62 2.11 -10.59 2.74
N ALA A 63 1.07 -9.88 3.19
CA ALA A 63 -0.04 -10.47 3.93
C ALA A 63 -0.95 -11.32 3.02
N ASP A 64 -1.04 -10.98 1.74
CA ASP A 64 -1.86 -11.70 0.74
C ASP A 64 -1.13 -12.89 0.07
N GLU A 65 0.20 -12.95 0.18
CA GLU A 65 1.03 -14.01 -0.39
C GLU A 65 0.70 -15.44 0.12
N PRO A 66 0.50 -15.68 1.44
CA PRO A 66 0.08 -17.00 1.92
C PRO A 66 -1.36 -17.36 1.52
N ALA A 67 -2.27 -16.38 1.41
CA ALA A 67 -3.66 -16.61 1.03
C ALA A 67 -3.80 -17.00 -0.46
N ARG A 68 -3.06 -16.34 -1.37
CA ARG A 68 -3.01 -16.72 -2.79
C ARG A 68 -2.38 -18.08 -3.03
N THR A 69 -1.34 -18.43 -2.27
CA THR A 69 -0.66 -19.73 -2.40
C THR A 69 -1.59 -20.89 -2.03
N MET A 70 -2.38 -20.75 -0.95
CA MET A 70 -3.38 -21.76 -0.56
C MET A 70 -4.60 -21.82 -1.49
N ALA A 71 -4.99 -20.71 -2.12
CA ALA A 71 -6.06 -20.69 -3.12
C ALA A 71 -5.64 -21.39 -4.43
N ALA A 72 -4.39 -21.21 -4.86
CA ALA A 72 -3.83 -21.88 -6.03
C ALA A 72 -3.72 -23.41 -5.83
N ASP A 73 -3.33 -23.85 -4.64
CA ASP A 73 -3.20 -25.29 -4.31
C ASP A 73 -4.57 -26.01 -4.29
N GLN A 74 -5.61 -25.38 -3.75
CA GLN A 74 -6.97 -25.93 -3.75
C GLN A 74 -7.60 -25.99 -5.15
N SER A 75 -7.25 -25.06 -6.05
CA SER A 75 -7.70 -25.07 -7.44
C SER A 75 -7.04 -26.18 -8.26
N ALA A 76 -5.77 -26.53 -7.95
CA ALA A 76 -5.05 -27.63 -8.58
C ALA A 76 -5.54 -29.03 -8.15
N VAL A 77 -6.04 -29.17 -6.91
CA VAL A 77 -6.63 -30.43 -6.42
C VAL A 77 -7.97 -30.73 -7.09
N LYS A 78 -8.76 -29.71 -7.44
CA LYS A 78 -10.11 -29.88 -7.98
C LYS A 78 -10.16 -30.30 -9.45
N THR A 79 -9.07 -30.13 -10.21
CA THR A 79 -9.01 -30.45 -11.65
C THR A 79 -8.51 -31.86 -11.96
N ARG A 80 -8.15 -32.66 -10.93
CA ARG A 80 -7.57 -34.00 -11.11
C ARG A 80 -8.52 -35.17 -10.82
N GLY A 81 -9.83 -34.90 -10.70
CA GLY A 81 -10.84 -35.91 -10.43
C GLY A 81 -12.15 -35.63 -11.14
N ASP A 82 -12.17 -35.86 -12.45
CA ASP A 82 -13.36 -36.17 -13.25
C ASP A 82 -13.00 -37.32 -14.21
#